data_AF-A0A2A4NSV1-F1
#
_entry.id   AF-A0A2A4NSV1-F1
#
_cell.length_a   1.000
_cell.length_b   1.000
_cell.length_c   1.000
_cell.angle_alpha   90.00
_cell.angle_beta   90.00
_cell.angle_gamma   90.00
#
_symmetry.space_group_name_H-M   'P 1'
#
loop_
_entity.id
_entity.type
_entity.pdbx_description
1 polymer ?
#
loop_
_entity_poly.entity_id
_entity_poly.type
_entity_poly.pdbx_seq_one_letter_code
_entity_poly.pdbx_strand_id
1 'polypeptide(L)'
;YIWGYNKTQVIAKIENASYSQVSMEVKNLQTLSYADNDRTLGALGKEGALRSALQDLRILLSDVQVTSYTYDPLIGVTSITNPRGETIYYHYDDFNRLAHVKDAQGNILSKNKYNYKKQ
;
A
#
# COMPACT_ATOMS: atom_id res chain seq x y z
N TYR A 1 11.69 -8.01 4.65
CA TYR A 1 11.08 -6.79 4.06
C TYR A 1 11.36 -6.76 2.56
N ILE A 2 10.40 -6.30 1.77
CA ILE A 2 10.55 -6.01 0.33
C ILE A 2 10.51 -4.50 0.16
N TRP A 3 11.53 -3.96 -0.50
CA TRP A 3 11.62 -2.53 -0.84
C TRP A 3 11.22 -2.31 -2.29
N GLY A 4 10.39 -1.29 -2.53
CA GLY A 4 9.92 -0.80 -3.82
C GLY A 4 10.20 0.70 -4.01
N TYR A 5 9.60 1.31 -5.03
CA TYR A 5 9.77 2.72 -5.39
C TYR A 5 11.25 3.15 -5.44
N ASN A 6 12.03 2.53 -6.33
CA ASN A 6 13.49 2.66 -6.43
C ASN A 6 14.24 2.38 -5.12
N LYS A 7 13.78 1.40 -4.34
CA LYS A 7 14.31 1.01 -3.03
C LYS A 7 14.21 2.09 -1.94
N THR A 8 13.30 3.05 -2.10
CA THR A 8 13.12 4.13 -1.11
C THR A 8 12.04 3.82 -0.08
N GLN A 9 11.13 2.89 -0.38
CA GLN A 9 9.95 2.63 0.45
C GLN A 9 9.69 1.12 0.59
N VAL A 10 9.15 0.71 1.74
CA VAL A 10 8.84 -0.70 2.03
C VAL A 10 7.46 -1.04 1.47
N ILE A 11 7.38 -1.96 0.51
CA ILE A 11 6.11 -2.38 -0.10
C ILE A 11 5.51 -3.64 0.54
N ALA A 12 6.33 -4.45 1.20
CA ALA A 12 5.86 -5.60 1.97
C ALA A 12 6.75 -5.90 3.19
N LYS A 13 6.11 -6.07 4.35
CA LYS A 13 6.69 -6.67 5.55
C LYS A 13 6.17 -8.12 5.62
N ILE A 14 7.10 -9.05 5.71
CA ILE A 14 6.81 -10.49 5.72
C ILE A 14 7.48 -11.06 6.96
N GLU A 15 6.70 -11.73 7.80
CA GLU A 15 7.14 -12.32 9.07
C GLU A 15 6.88 -13.83 9.04
N ASN A 16 7.91 -14.63 9.38
CA ASN A 16 7.90 -16.10 9.38
C ASN A 16 7.87 -16.79 7.99
N ALA A 17 8.37 -16.15 6.93
CA ALA A 17 8.56 -16.81 5.62
C ALA A 17 10.00 -17.26 5.38
N SER A 18 10.17 -18.31 4.56
CA SER A 18 11.47 -18.64 3.99
C SER A 18 11.80 -17.73 2.81
N TYR A 19 13.09 -17.43 2.61
CA TYR A 19 13.54 -16.56 1.52
C TYR A 19 13.22 -17.11 0.13
N SER A 20 13.29 -18.44 -0.05
CA SER A 20 13.04 -19.10 -1.34
C SER A 20 11.62 -18.86 -1.83
N GLN A 21 10.61 -18.92 -0.94
CA GLN A 21 9.20 -18.69 -1.27
C GLN A 21 8.94 -17.25 -1.75
N VAL A 22 9.66 -16.27 -1.21
CA VAL A 22 9.46 -14.85 -1.50
C VAL A 22 10.28 -14.39 -2.72
N SER A 23 11.46 -14.99 -2.92
CA SER A 23 12.47 -14.51 -3.87
C SER A 23 11.99 -14.39 -5.32
N MET A 24 11.06 -15.24 -5.76
CA MET A 24 10.53 -15.23 -7.13
C MET A 24 9.61 -14.03 -7.37
N GLU A 25 8.84 -13.62 -6.35
CA GLU A 25 7.86 -12.53 -6.46
C GLU A 25 8.50 -11.14 -6.28
N VAL A 26 9.64 -11.05 -5.59
CA VAL A 26 10.31 -9.77 -5.29
C VAL A 26 10.53 -8.93 -6.55
N LYS A 27 11.00 -9.52 -7.64
CA LYS A 27 11.30 -8.79 -8.88
C LYS A 27 10.03 -8.23 -9.54
N ASN A 28 8.97 -9.03 -9.55
CA ASN A 28 7.68 -8.62 -10.10
C ASN A 28 7.10 -7.44 -9.30
N LEU A 29 7.05 -7.58 -7.97
CA LEU A 29 6.57 -6.54 -7.06
C LEU A 29 7.37 -5.24 -7.17
N GLN A 30 8.71 -5.34 -7.27
CA GLN A 30 9.56 -4.18 -7.49
C GLN A 30 9.23 -3.48 -8.80
N THR A 31 9.10 -4.24 -9.90
CA THR A 31 8.79 -3.69 -11.22
C THR A 31 7.46 -2.94 -11.21
N LEU A 32 6.42 -3.53 -10.62
CA LEU A 32 5.12 -2.88 -10.46
C LEU A 32 5.21 -1.62 -9.59
N SER A 33 5.95 -1.67 -8.48
CA SER A 33 6.14 -0.50 -7.61
C SER A 33 6.90 0.65 -8.28
N TYR A 34 7.78 0.35 -9.25
CA TYR A 34 8.52 1.40 -9.96
C TYR A 34 7.69 2.01 -11.09
N ALA A 35 6.72 1.26 -11.61
CA ALA A 35 5.79 1.74 -12.62
C ALA A 35 4.63 2.56 -12.02
N ASP A 36 4.35 2.36 -10.73
CA ASP A 36 3.29 3.03 -9.99
C ASP A 36 3.46 4.56 -9.99
N ASN A 37 2.46 5.23 -10.53
CA ASN A 37 2.42 6.69 -10.68
C ASN A 37 0.99 7.24 -10.63
N ASP A 38 0.05 6.44 -10.15
CA ASP A 38 -1.35 6.81 -10.02
C ASP A 38 -1.85 6.51 -8.61
N ARG A 39 -2.95 7.16 -8.24
CA ARG A 39 -3.58 6.96 -6.93
C ARG A 39 -4.98 6.41 -7.11
N THR A 40 -5.12 5.10 -6.94
CA THR A 40 -6.35 4.37 -7.23
C THR A 40 -6.80 3.50 -6.08
N LEU A 41 -8.11 3.25 -6.04
CA LEU A 41 -8.72 2.32 -5.10
C LEU A 41 -8.87 0.94 -5.75
N GLY A 42 -8.72 -0.12 -4.95
CA GLY A 42 -8.90 -1.49 -5.42
C GLY A 42 -7.84 -1.93 -6.44
N ALA A 43 -8.25 -2.71 -7.44
CA ALA A 43 -7.35 -3.28 -8.46
C ALA A 43 -7.25 -2.43 -9.75
N LEU A 44 -7.54 -1.12 -9.67
CA LEU A 44 -7.56 -0.23 -10.83
C LEU A 44 -6.21 0.45 -11.04
N GLY A 45 -5.82 0.73 -12.29
CA GLY A 45 -4.59 1.46 -12.57
C GLY A 45 -3.31 0.70 -12.18
N LYS A 46 -2.19 1.41 -12.08
CA LYS A 46 -0.89 0.81 -11.80
C LYS A 46 -0.69 0.51 -10.32
N GLU A 47 -1.15 1.40 -9.45
CA GLU A 47 -1.19 1.14 -8.01
C GLU A 47 -2.07 -0.09 -7.70
N GLY A 48 -3.19 -0.23 -8.41
CA GLY A 48 -4.06 -1.38 -8.27
C GLY A 48 -3.43 -2.68 -8.79
N ALA A 49 -2.62 -2.62 -9.85
CA ALA A 49 -1.84 -3.77 -10.30
C ALA A 49 -0.80 -4.20 -9.26
N LEU A 50 -0.10 -3.25 -8.63
CA LEU A 50 0.80 -3.51 -7.51
C LEU A 50 0.05 -4.14 -6.33
N ARG A 51 -1.12 -3.60 -5.98
CA ARG A 51 -1.97 -4.12 -4.90
C ARG A 51 -2.43 -5.56 -5.17
N SER A 52 -2.81 -5.88 -6.40
CA SER A 52 -3.17 -7.25 -6.81
C SER A 52 -1.99 -8.21 -6.66
N ALA A 53 -0.78 -7.83 -7.10
CA ALA A 53 0.39 -8.69 -6.94
C ALA A 53 0.79 -8.88 -5.46
N LEU A 54 0.64 -7.85 -4.62
CA LEU A 54 0.83 -7.96 -3.17
C LEU A 54 -0.22 -8.88 -2.53
N GLN A 55 -1.44 -8.87 -3.05
CA GLN A 55 -2.52 -9.75 -2.64
C GLN A 55 -2.25 -11.21 -3.04
N ASP A 56 -1.72 -11.46 -4.23
CA ASP A 56 -1.31 -12.79 -4.69
C ASP A 56 -0.17 -13.36 -3.84
N LEU A 57 0.83 -12.53 -3.50
CA LEU A 57 1.89 -12.90 -2.57
C LEU A 57 1.33 -13.37 -1.22
N ARG A 58 0.33 -12.66 -0.69
CA ARG A 58 -0.32 -13.02 0.57
C ARG A 58 -1.09 -14.34 0.48
N ILE A 59 -1.77 -14.60 -0.65
CA ILE A 59 -2.47 -15.87 -0.88
C ILE A 59 -1.45 -17.02 -0.97
N LEU A 60 -0.35 -16.81 -1.68
CA LEU A 60 0.74 -17.78 -1.80
C LEU A 60 1.34 -18.13 -0.43
N LEU A 61 1.43 -17.13 0.46
CA LEU A 61 2.01 -17.24 1.80
C LEU A 61 0.92 -17.21 2.89
N SER A 62 -0.13 -18.02 2.73
CA SER A 62 -1.30 -17.99 3.63
C SER A 62 -1.00 -18.37 5.09
N ASP A 63 0.12 -19.06 5.35
CA ASP A 63 0.65 -19.43 6.66
C ASP A 63 1.57 -18.37 7.28
N VAL A 64 1.83 -17.29 6.54
CA VAL A 64 2.79 -16.23 6.88
C VAL A 64 2.06 -14.90 7.07
N GLN A 65 2.56 -14.08 7.99
CA GLN A 65 2.03 -12.74 8.17
C GLN A 65 2.65 -11.77 7.16
N VAL A 66 1.86 -11.38 6.17
CA VAL A 66 2.24 -10.39 5.14
C VAL A 66 1.45 -9.10 5.37
N THR A 67 2.17 -8.01 5.63
CA THR A 67 1.61 -6.65 5.62
C THR A 67 2.15 -5.92 4.41
N SER A 68 1.28 -5.39 3.57
CA SER A 68 1.67 -4.70 2.34
C SER A 68 1.30 -3.22 2.36
N TYR A 69 2.05 -2.43 1.59
CA TYR A 69 1.96 -0.98 1.56
C TYR A 69 2.07 -0.50 0.12
N THR A 70 1.19 0.42 -0.27
CA THR A 70 1.30 1.19 -1.51
C THR A 70 1.42 2.67 -1.17
N TYR A 71 2.01 3.43 -2.09
CA TYR A 71 2.38 4.81 -1.85
C TYR A 71 2.20 5.66 -3.11
N ASP A 72 2.00 6.95 -2.88
CA ASP A 72 2.08 7.98 -3.89
C ASP A 72 3.40 8.74 -3.69
N PRO A 73 4.33 8.69 -4.67
CA PRO A 73 5.62 9.37 -4.57
C PRO A 73 5.47 10.84 -4.16
N LEU A 74 6.30 11.30 -3.21
CA LEU A 74 6.30 12.66 -2.64
C LEU A 74 5.11 13.00 -1.72
N ILE A 75 4.07 12.16 -1.64
CA ILE A 75 2.91 12.39 -0.77
C ILE A 75 2.96 11.48 0.46
N GLY A 76 3.00 10.16 0.27
CA GLY A 76 3.02 9.19 1.37
C GLY A 76 2.27 7.89 1.07
N VAL A 77 1.97 7.12 2.12
CA VAL A 77 1.20 5.87 2.05
C VAL A 77 -0.20 6.14 1.50
N THR A 78 -0.64 5.35 0.55
CA THR A 78 -2.00 5.40 -0.02
C THR A 78 -2.85 4.21 0.42
N SER A 79 -2.25 3.04 0.61
CA SER A 79 -2.95 1.91 1.22
C SER A 79 -2.06 1.03 2.07
N ILE A 80 -2.65 0.42 3.09
CA ILE A 80 -2.03 -0.59 3.94
C ILE A 80 -2.97 -1.78 4.00
N THR A 81 -2.49 -2.97 3.67
CA THR A 81 -3.22 -4.23 3.87
C THR A 81 -2.55 -5.01 4.99
N ASN A 82 -3.32 -5.34 6.03
CA ASN A 82 -2.82 -6.11 7.16
C ASN A 82 -2.78 -7.63 6.85
N PRO A 83 -2.15 -8.45 7.72
CA PRO A 83 -2.10 -9.90 7.53
C PRO A 83 -3.47 -10.58 7.48
N ARG A 84 -4.51 -9.95 8.04
CA ARG A 84 -5.90 -10.44 8.01
C ARG A 84 -6.59 -10.16 6.67
N GLY A 85 -5.93 -9.45 5.75
CA GLY A 85 -6.47 -9.06 4.45
C GLY A 85 -7.31 -7.79 4.47
N GLU A 86 -7.40 -7.10 5.60
CA GLU A 86 -8.12 -5.84 5.73
C GLU A 86 -7.27 -4.72 5.14
N THR A 87 -7.83 -3.97 4.19
CA THR A 87 -7.14 -2.85 3.54
C THR A 87 -7.68 -1.53 4.04
N ILE A 88 -6.77 -0.65 4.42
CA ILE A 88 -7.05 0.73 4.83
C ILE A 88 -6.49 1.66 3.77
N TYR A 89 -7.31 2.59 3.30
CA TYR A 89 -6.96 3.60 2.31
C TYR A 89 -6.76 4.95 2.98
N TYR A 90 -5.65 5.61 2.64
CA TYR A 90 -5.27 6.91 3.16
C TYR A 90 -5.48 7.94 2.08
N HIS A 91 -6.28 8.95 2.40
CA HIS A 91 -6.57 10.03 1.47
C HIS A 91 -6.01 11.36 1.90
N TYR A 92 -5.23 11.96 1.02
CA TYR A 92 -4.65 13.30 1.19
C TYR A 92 -5.49 14.37 0.50
N ASP A 93 -5.47 15.58 1.07
CA ASP A 93 -5.98 16.81 0.43
C ASP A 93 -5.00 17.38 -0.60
N ASP A 94 -5.39 18.45 -1.28
CA ASP A 94 -4.57 19.14 -2.29
C ASP A 94 -3.26 19.73 -1.74
N PHE A 95 -3.08 19.73 -0.42
CA PHE A 95 -1.87 20.17 0.27
C PHE A 95 -1.00 18.99 0.73
N ASN A 96 -1.26 17.77 0.23
CA ASN A 96 -0.57 16.54 0.59
C ASN A 96 -0.67 16.18 2.08
N ARG A 97 -1.75 16.59 2.77
CA ARG A 97 -1.98 16.25 4.18
C ARG A 97 -3.09 15.22 4.32
N LEU A 98 -2.94 14.31 5.28
CA LEU A 98 -3.92 13.26 5.51
C LEU A 98 -5.28 13.87 5.87
N ALA A 99 -6.25 13.76 4.97
CA ALA A 99 -7.60 14.31 5.10
C ALA A 99 -8.57 13.29 5.69
N HIS A 100 -8.54 12.05 5.21
CA HIS A 100 -9.38 10.98 5.75
C HIS A 100 -8.79 9.60 5.50
N VAL A 101 -9.21 8.66 6.33
CA VAL A 101 -8.85 7.25 6.28
C VAL A 101 -10.13 6.46 6.07
N LYS A 102 -10.12 5.53 5.12
CA LYS A 102 -11.26 4.67 4.80
C LYS A 102 -10.89 3.20 4.88
N ASP A 103 -11.86 2.36 5.22
CA ASP A 103 -11.73 0.91 5.03
C ASP A 103 -11.99 0.51 3.57
N ALA A 104 -11.83 -0.78 3.27
CA ALA A 104 -12.10 -1.34 1.94
C ALA A 104 -13.57 -1.27 1.53
N GLN A 105 -14.49 -1.13 2.48
CA GLN A 105 -15.93 -0.97 2.26
C GLN A 105 -16.32 0.49 2.01
N GLY A 106 -15.36 1.43 2.11
CA GLY A 106 -15.57 2.85 1.91
C GLY A 106 -16.04 3.60 3.16
N ASN A 107 -16.14 2.94 4.31
CA ASN A 107 -16.48 3.61 5.57
C ASN A 107 -15.32 4.47 6.03
N ILE A 108 -15.63 5.69 6.48
CA ILE A 108 -14.62 6.62 7.00
C ILE A 108 -14.26 6.18 8.42
N LEU A 109 -13.04 5.70 8.60
CA LEU A 109 -12.49 5.32 9.92
C LEU A 109 -12.01 6.56 10.69
N SER A 110 -11.45 7.55 9.99
CA SER A 110 -10.99 8.80 10.59
C SER A 110 -11.03 9.93 9.58
N LYS A 111 -11.30 11.15 10.05
CA LYS A 111 -11.32 12.37 9.24
C LYS A 111 -10.64 13.51 9.99
N ASN A 112 -9.60 14.07 9.38
CA ASN A 112 -8.92 15.24 9.91
C ASN A 112 -9.54 16.50 9.31
N LYS A 113 -9.84 17.49 10.15
CA LYS A 113 -10.30 18.82 9.73
C LYS A 113 -9.27 19.86 10.13
N TYR A 114 -8.53 20.37 9.15
CA TYR A 114 -7.53 21.42 9.36
C TYR A 114 -8.22 22.80 9.28
N ASN A 115 -8.23 23.53 10.39
CA ASN A 115 -8.71 24.91 10.43
C ASN A 115 -7.51 25.86 10.31
N TYR A 116 -7.50 26.67 9.25
CA TYR A 116 -6.52 27.74 9.11
C TYR A 116 -6.95 28.95 9.92
N LYS A 117 -6.07 29.48 10.77
CA LYS A 117 -6.26 30.86 11.26
C LYS A 117 -6.06 31.79 10.06
N LYS A 118 -7.11 32.49 9.65
CA LYS A 118 -6.97 33.64 8.77
C LYS A 118 -6.08 34.66 9.49
N GLN A 119 -5.02 35.07 8.81
CA GLN A 119 -4.07 36.08 9.28
C GLN A 119 -4.71 37.47 9.23
#